data_AF-A0A8X6XFX9-F1
#
_entry.id   AF-A0A8X6XFX9-F1
#
_cell.length_a   1.000
_cell.length_b   1.000
_cell.length_c   1.000
_cell.angle_alpha   90.00
_cell.angle_beta   90.00
_cell.angle_gamma   90.00
#
_symmetry.space_group_name_H-M   'P 1'
#
loop_
_entity.id
_entity.type
_entity.pdbx_description
1 polymer ?
#
loop_
_entity_poly.entity_id
_entity_poly.type
_entity_poly.pdbx_seq_one_letter_code
_entity_poly.pdbx_strand_id
1 'polypeptide(L)'
;MRPKGGENSGIAEEDAVKASPGKLVAIKCDLTQESEIHALFGEIRKTFGRLDVCINNAGLSHDAPLLTGTTSDWRNMLDVNVMALCICTQEAVKLMREKEINDGQIIHIS
;
A
#
# COMPACT_ATOMS: atom_id res chain seq x y z
N MET A 1 3.44 -12.85 -25.17
CA MET A 1 4.28 -11.67 -25.48
C MET A 1 3.84 -10.55 -24.57
N ARG A 2 4.61 -10.20 -23.53
CA ARG A 2 4.28 -9.07 -22.65
C ARG A 2 4.46 -7.78 -23.46
N PRO A 3 3.53 -6.82 -23.44
CA PRO A 3 3.77 -5.54 -24.08
C PRO A 3 4.92 -4.83 -23.35
N LYS A 4 5.87 -4.28 -24.11
CA LYS A 4 6.82 -3.28 -23.64
C LYS A 4 6.24 -1.91 -23.92
N GLY A 5 6.17 -1.05 -22.91
CA GLY A 5 5.90 0.38 -23.07
C GLY A 5 4.96 0.94 -22.00
N GLY A 6 5.47 1.88 -21.20
CA GLY A 6 4.69 2.76 -20.34
C GLY A 6 5.14 2.78 -18.89
N GLU A 7 6.17 3.57 -18.57
CA GLU A 7 6.46 4.04 -17.22
C GLU A 7 5.31 4.96 -16.73
N ASN A 8 4.12 4.44 -16.38
CA ASN A 8 3.15 5.13 -15.49
C ASN A 8 1.82 4.39 -15.21
N SER A 9 1.71 3.07 -15.35
CA SER A 9 0.40 2.40 -15.24
C SER A 9 -0.21 2.32 -13.81
N GLY A 10 0.41 2.92 -12.79
CA GLY A 10 0.05 2.73 -11.38
C GLY A 10 -0.66 3.90 -10.68
N ILE A 11 -0.61 5.10 -11.25
CA ILE A 11 -1.38 6.25 -10.73
C ILE A 11 -2.64 6.35 -11.56
N ALA A 12 -3.75 5.84 -11.04
CA ALA A 12 -5.06 6.15 -11.55
C ALA A 12 -5.19 7.68 -11.65
N GLU A 13 -5.27 8.14 -12.90
CA GLU A 13 -5.61 9.47 -13.42
C GLU A 13 -5.85 10.55 -12.35
N GLU A 14 -4.85 11.42 -12.14
CA GLU A 14 -5.05 12.74 -11.48
C GLU A 14 -6.26 13.49 -12.09
N ASP A 15 -6.58 13.21 -13.35
CA ASP A 15 -7.69 13.80 -14.09
C ASP A 15 -9.08 13.37 -13.60
N ALA A 16 -9.24 12.16 -13.05
CA ALA A 16 -10.53 11.68 -12.54
C ALA A 16 -10.96 12.40 -11.25
N VAL A 17 -9.99 12.91 -10.47
CA VAL A 17 -10.25 13.59 -9.19
C VAL A 17 -10.49 15.10 -9.35
N LYS A 18 -10.10 15.72 -10.48
CA LYS A 18 -10.31 17.16 -10.70
C LYS A 18 -11.77 17.62 -10.56
N ALA A 19 -12.73 16.72 -10.75
CA ALA A 19 -14.17 17.02 -10.67
C ALA A 19 -14.82 16.67 -9.30
N SER A 20 -14.10 16.03 -8.37
CA SER A 20 -14.67 15.58 -7.09
C SER A 20 -14.14 16.40 -5.90
N PRO A 21 -14.96 16.66 -4.87
CA PRO A 21 -14.49 17.32 -3.66
C PRO A 21 -13.49 16.41 -2.92
N GLY A 22 -12.34 16.96 -2.55
CA GLY A 22 -11.30 16.24 -1.81
C GLY A 22 -9.90 16.59 -2.26
N LYS A 23 -8.90 16.02 -1.59
CA LYS A 23 -7.49 16.15 -1.95
C LYS A 23 -6.92 14.75 -2.22
N LEU A 24 -6.45 14.52 -3.45
CA LEU A 24 -5.66 13.35 -3.79
C LEU A 24 -4.18 13.68 -3.70
N VAL A 25 -3.41 12.79 -3.08
CA VAL A 25 -1.94 12.86 -3.08
C VAL A 25 -1.43 11.49 -3.50
N ALA A 26 -0.85 11.42 -4.70
CA ALA A 26 -0.23 10.21 -5.19
C ALA A 26 1.19 10.10 -4.61
N ILE A 27 1.49 8.97 -3.95
CA ILE A 27 2.81 8.68 -3.40
C ILE A 27 3.22 7.30 -3.93
N LYS A 28 4.33 7.27 -4.67
CA LYS A 28 4.97 6.00 -5.06
C LYS A 28 5.60 5.38 -3.81
N CYS A 29 5.31 4.11 -3.57
CA CYS A 29 5.87 3.34 -2.47
C CYS A 29 6.07 1.90 -2.94
N ASP A 30 7.30 1.40 -2.89
CA ASP A 30 7.58 -0.03 -3.03
C ASP A 30 7.36 -0.73 -1.69
N LEU A 31 6.32 -1.56 -1.64
CA LEU A 31 5.93 -2.26 -0.42
C LEU A 31 6.89 -3.39 -0.01
N THR A 32 7.83 -3.79 -0.87
CA THR A 32 8.90 -4.71 -0.42
C THR A 32 9.96 -3.98 0.41
N GLN A 33 9.95 -2.64 0.43
CA GLN A 33 10.93 -1.81 1.12
C GLN A 33 10.32 -1.14 2.35
N GLU A 34 10.58 -1.70 3.54
CA GLU A 34 10.03 -1.18 4.81
C GLU A 34 10.30 0.32 5.02
N SER A 35 11.48 0.82 4.62
CA SER A 35 11.80 2.25 4.72
C SER A 35 10.88 3.14 3.90
N GLU A 36 10.37 2.66 2.76
CA GLU A 36 9.42 3.41 1.93
C GLU A 36 8.02 3.42 2.54
N ILE A 37 7.63 2.34 3.23
CA ILE A 37 6.36 2.30 3.99
C ILE A 37 6.41 3.35 5.10
N HIS A 38 7.50 3.39 5.88
CA HIS A 38 7.67 4.42 6.92
C HIS A 38 7.65 5.84 6.35
N ALA A 39 8.28 6.05 5.19
CA ALA A 39 8.26 7.35 4.51
C ALA A 39 6.83 7.74 4.06
N LEU A 40 6.06 6.79 3.52
CA LEU A 40 4.66 6.99 3.14
C LEU A 40 3.82 7.46 4.33
N PHE A 41 3.90 6.77 5.47
CA PHE A 41 3.16 7.14 6.69
C PHE A 41 3.66 8.47 7.29
N GLY A 42 4.95 8.79 7.15
CA GLY A 42 5.50 10.10 7.47
C GLY A 42 4.86 11.23 6.65
N GLU A 43 4.68 11.03 5.33
CA GLU A 43 4.01 12.00 4.47
C GLU A 43 2.50 12.10 4.74
N ILE A 44 1.82 11.00 5.10
CA ILE A 44 0.41 11.03 5.56
C ILE A 44 0.30 11.90 6.82
N ARG A 45 1.15 11.67 7.82
CA ARG A 45 1.19 12.45 9.06
C ARG A 45 1.42 13.94 8.77
N LYS A 46 2.36 14.26 7.89
CA LYS A 46 2.69 15.64 7.52
C LYS A 46 1.59 16.34 6.71
N THR A 47 0.93 15.61 5.80
CA THR A 47 -0.01 16.20 4.84
C THR A 47 -1.43 16.31 5.39
N PHE A 48 -1.87 15.30 6.14
CA PHE A 48 -3.25 15.20 6.63
C PHE A 48 -3.33 15.23 8.16
N GLY A 49 -2.26 14.81 8.85
CA GLY A 49 -2.22 14.76 10.32
C GLY A 49 -3.13 13.70 10.94
N ARG A 50 -3.85 12.92 10.11
CA ARG A 50 -4.86 11.93 10.51
C ARG A 50 -4.92 10.82 9.47
N LEU A 51 -5.32 9.62 9.91
CA LEU A 51 -5.69 8.50 9.04
C LEU A 51 -6.95 7.82 9.60
N ASP A 52 -8.07 7.97 8.92
CA ASP A 52 -9.35 7.39 9.35
C ASP A 52 -9.59 5.98 8.78
N VAL A 53 -9.12 5.74 7.55
CA VAL A 53 -9.30 4.45 6.86
C VAL A 53 -7.98 4.04 6.21
N CYS A 54 -7.56 2.81 6.44
CA CYS A 54 -6.43 2.16 5.75
C CYS A 54 -6.94 0.96 4.96
N ILE A 55 -6.64 0.90 3.66
CA ILE A 55 -7.01 -0.22 2.80
C ILE A 55 -5.74 -0.91 2.33
N ASN A 56 -5.42 -2.06 2.91
CA ASN A 56 -4.35 -2.93 2.44
C ASN A 56 -4.88 -3.74 1.24
N ASN A 57 -4.79 -3.13 0.06
CA ASN A 57 -5.23 -3.74 -1.21
C ASN A 57 -4.05 -4.27 -2.05
N ALA A 58 -2.85 -3.73 -1.85
CA ALA A 58 -1.71 -4.15 -2.64
C ALA A 58 -1.41 -5.63 -2.41
N GLY A 59 -1.31 -6.36 -3.51
CA GLY A 59 -1.00 -7.78 -3.50
C GLY A 59 -0.52 -8.23 -4.87
N LEU A 60 0.28 -9.28 -4.89
CA LEU A 60 0.74 -9.92 -6.11
C LEU A 60 0.70 -11.43 -5.98
N SER A 61 0.70 -12.09 -7.13
CA SER A 61 0.76 -13.55 -7.22
C SER A 61 1.80 -13.93 -8.26
N HIS A 62 2.60 -14.93 -7.91
CA HIS A 62 3.49 -15.62 -8.82
C HIS A 62 2.95 -17.02 -9.12
N ASP A 63 3.08 -17.46 -10.37
CA ASP A 63 2.89 -18.86 -10.72
C ASP A 63 4.10 -19.66 -10.23
N ALA A 64 4.05 -20.05 -8.94
CA ALA A 64 5.13 -20.72 -8.24
C ALA A 64 4.64 -22.06 -7.64
N PRO A 65 4.52 -23.12 -8.48
CA PRO A 65 4.00 -24.41 -8.04
C PRO A 65 4.79 -25.02 -6.89
N LEU A 66 4.16 -25.80 -6.03
CA LEU A 66 4.80 -26.33 -4.81
C LEU A 66 6.08 -27.13 -5.08
N LEU A 67 6.14 -27.90 -6.17
CA LEU A 67 7.28 -28.78 -6.47
C LEU A 67 8.41 -28.08 -7.24
N THR A 68 8.14 -26.96 -7.91
CA THR A 68 9.08 -26.35 -8.88
C THR A 68 9.25 -24.85 -8.69
N GLY A 69 8.44 -24.21 -7.84
CA GLY A 69 8.49 -22.80 -7.54
C GLY A 69 9.77 -22.43 -6.81
N THR A 70 10.19 -21.18 -7.01
CA THR A 70 11.38 -20.69 -6.32
C THR A 70 11.01 -20.09 -4.97
N THR A 71 11.89 -20.26 -3.98
CA THR A 71 11.67 -19.61 -2.68
C THR A 71 11.71 -18.09 -2.78
N SER A 72 12.35 -17.51 -3.80
CA SER A 72 12.30 -16.07 -4.07
C SER A 72 10.90 -15.60 -4.47
N ASP A 73 10.18 -16.35 -5.29
CA ASP A 73 8.80 -15.99 -5.67
C ASP A 73 7.86 -16.07 -4.47
N TRP A 74 8.00 -17.11 -3.64
CA TRP A 74 7.22 -17.23 -2.41
C TRP A 74 7.53 -16.14 -1.40
N ARG A 75 8.82 -15.79 -1.23
CA ARG A 75 9.21 -14.67 -0.37
C ARG A 75 8.63 -13.36 -0.87
N ASN A 76 8.72 -13.08 -2.17
CA ASN A 76 8.15 -11.86 -2.74
C ASN A 76 6.63 -11.74 -2.46
N MET A 77 5.88 -12.83 -2.67
CA MET A 77 4.45 -12.86 -2.30
C MET A 77 4.22 -12.62 -0.80
N LEU A 78 5.04 -13.20 0.07
CA LEU A 78 4.94 -12.99 1.53
C LEU A 78 5.32 -11.57 1.94
N ASP A 79 6.35 -11.00 1.33
CA ASP A 79 6.83 -9.66 1.61
C ASP A 79 5.75 -8.62 1.30
N VAL A 80 5.07 -8.74 0.15
CA VAL A 80 3.99 -7.82 -0.22
C VAL A 80 2.67 -8.17 0.50
N ASN A 81 2.20 -9.40 0.39
CA ASN A 81 0.82 -9.74 0.80
C ASN A 81 0.67 -9.89 2.32
N VAL A 82 1.77 -10.11 3.05
CA VAL A 82 1.74 -10.34 4.50
C VAL A 82 2.59 -9.31 5.25
N MET A 83 3.89 -9.20 4.94
CA MET A 83 4.78 -8.34 5.71
C MET A 83 4.42 -6.86 5.57
N ALA A 84 4.27 -6.37 4.34
CA ALA A 84 3.88 -4.99 4.10
C ALA A 84 2.50 -4.67 4.70
N LEU A 85 1.53 -5.57 4.56
CA LEU A 85 0.21 -5.44 5.18
C LEU A 85 0.31 -5.30 6.71
N CYS A 86 1.15 -6.10 7.37
CA CYS A 86 1.38 -6.01 8.81
C CYS A 86 1.98 -4.65 9.21
N ILE A 87 2.99 -4.18 8.47
CA ILE A 87 3.69 -2.91 8.75
C ILE A 87 2.73 -1.73 8.53
N CYS A 88 2.01 -1.70 7.40
CA CYS A 88 1.00 -0.68 7.12
C CYS A 88 -0.09 -0.65 8.20
N THR A 89 -0.56 -1.82 8.64
CA THR A 89 -1.55 -1.92 9.73
C THR A 89 -0.98 -1.35 11.04
N GLN A 90 0.28 -1.67 11.37
CA GLN A 90 0.93 -1.17 12.57
C GLN A 90 1.04 0.37 12.55
N GLU A 91 1.51 0.95 11.44
CA GLU A 91 1.63 2.40 11.29
C GLU A 91 0.26 3.11 11.28
N ALA A 92 -0.74 2.50 10.64
CA ALA A 92 -2.10 3.02 10.66
C ALA A 92 -2.67 3.10 12.08
N VAL A 93 -2.54 2.02 12.86
CA VAL A 93 -2.99 2.00 14.27
C VAL A 93 -2.23 3.02 15.11
N LYS A 94 -0.92 3.19 14.91
CA LYS A 94 -0.14 4.23 15.62
C LYS A 94 -0.73 5.62 15.35
N LEU A 95 -0.96 5.98 14.09
CA LEU A 95 -1.55 7.28 13.72
C LEU A 95 -2.97 7.46 14.27
N MET A 96 -3.81 6.42 14.18
CA MET A 96 -5.17 6.46 14.72
C MET A 96 -5.15 6.71 16.23
N ARG A 97 -4.27 6.03 16.97
CA ARG A 97 -4.13 6.21 18.42
C ARG A 97 -3.55 7.57 18.81
N GLU A 98 -2.56 8.07 18.07
CA GLU A 98 -1.98 9.42 18.26
C GLU A 98 -3.03 10.54 18.13
N LYS A 99 -4.13 10.27 17.42
CA LYS A 99 -5.22 11.22 17.16
C LYS A 99 -6.54 10.82 17.83
N GLU A 100 -6.49 9.87 18.77
CA GLU A 100 -7.63 9.39 19.55
C GLU A 100 -8.85 9.00 18.68
N ILE A 101 -8.59 8.40 17.51
CA ILE A 101 -9.63 7.93 16.59
C ILE A 101 -10.18 6.59 17.10
N ASN A 102 -11.45 6.57 17.49
CA ASN A 102 -12.11 5.38 18.07
C ASN A 102 -12.99 4.61 17.06
N ASP A 103 -13.18 5.16 15.87
CA ASP A 103 -14.01 4.63 14.79
C ASP A 103 -13.21 4.38 13.49
N GLY A 104 -11.88 4.37 13.59
CA GLY A 104 -10.98 4.09 12.46
C GLY A 104 -11.15 2.67 11.91
N GLN A 105 -10.93 2.51 10.61
CA GLN A 105 -11.12 1.24 9.91
C GLN A 105 -9.85 0.79 9.19
N ILE A 106 -9.52 -0.50 9.31
CA ILE A 106 -8.47 -1.14 8.52
C ILE A 106 -9.11 -2.29 7.76
N ILE A 107 -8.98 -2.26 6.44
CA ILE A 107 -9.60 -3.23 5.52
C ILE A 107 -8.47 -3.96 4.80
N HIS A 108 -8.51 -5.28 4.82
CA HIS A 108 -7.60 -6.16 4.10
C HIS A 108 -8.34 -6.76 2.91
N ILE A 109 -7.75 -6.66 1.71
CA ILE A 109 -8.23 -7.35 0.52
C ILE A 109 -7.33 -8.55 0.31
N SER A 110 -7.90 -9.75 0.37
CA SER A 110 -7.19 -11.03 0.35
C SER A 110 -7.86 -12.05 -0.55
#